data_AF-A0A7T7KTN1-F1
#
_entry.id   AF-A0A7T7KTN1-F1
#
_cell.length_a   1.000
_cell.length_b   1.000
_cell.length_c   1.000
_cell.angle_alpha   90.00
_cell.angle_beta   90.00
_cell.angle_gamma   90.00
#
_symmetry.space_group_name_H-M   'P 1'
#
loop_
_entity.id
_entity.type
_entity.pdbx_description
1 polymer ?
#
loop_
_entity_poly.entity_id
_entity_poly.type
_entity_poly.pdbx_seq_one_letter_code
_entity_poly.pdbx_strand_id
1 'polypeptide(L)'
;MPKVMSVVAAVMGLVVSAVADCSSSPGSPKQQLIQNADDTCRTINKRFAGDLAYGEGLGAGDTSKLRERVALLKTLRDQVRKMPEPEAGRAELDSWLDKVGDYITGLDDLRGQLQNYRLGMDLVLALQMGVNEDAAKAIGPAARRFGFGECAKTQKWEYLAS
;
A
#
# COMPACT_ATOMS: atom_id res chain seq x y z
N MET A 1 14.96 -6.99 85.70
CA MET A 1 13.51 -6.82 85.44
C MET A 1 13.36 -5.56 84.58
N PRO A 2 12.53 -5.48 83.52
CA PRO A 2 11.63 -6.43 82.82
C PRO A 2 12.15 -6.77 81.37
N LYS A 3 11.96 -7.98 80.81
CA LYS A 3 10.86 -8.46 79.91
C LYS A 3 10.30 -7.40 78.94
N VAL A 4 10.29 -7.69 77.63
CA VAL A 4 9.09 -7.86 76.77
C VAL A 4 9.47 -8.17 75.29
N MET A 5 9.07 -9.38 74.87
CA MET A 5 8.43 -9.83 73.61
C MET A 5 8.97 -9.48 72.21
N SER A 6 9.18 -10.56 71.44
CA SER A 6 9.13 -10.60 69.97
C SER A 6 7.88 -9.96 69.40
N VAL A 7 8.05 -9.19 68.32
CA VAL A 7 7.03 -9.00 67.29
C VAL A 7 7.67 -9.35 65.94
N VAL A 8 7.22 -10.47 65.38
CA VAL A 8 7.51 -10.89 64.01
C VAL A 8 6.70 -9.98 63.10
N ALA A 9 7.34 -9.04 62.41
CA ALA A 9 6.71 -8.28 61.34
C ALA A 9 6.79 -9.09 60.05
N ALA A 10 5.66 -9.70 59.68
CA ALA A 10 5.46 -10.28 58.36
C ALA A 10 5.48 -9.16 57.31
N VAL A 11 6.56 -9.07 56.53
CA VAL A 11 6.60 -8.23 55.34
C VAL A 11 5.77 -8.96 54.29
N MET A 12 4.52 -8.52 54.12
CA MET A 12 3.70 -8.91 52.98
C MET A 12 4.43 -8.49 51.70
N GLY A 13 4.97 -9.47 50.99
CA GLY A 13 5.46 -9.30 49.64
C GLY A 13 4.30 -8.87 48.75
N LEU A 14 4.30 -7.59 48.36
CA LEU A 14 3.57 -7.13 47.20
C LEU A 14 4.24 -7.78 45.99
N VAL A 15 3.70 -8.93 45.60
CA VAL A 15 3.87 -9.46 44.24
C VAL A 15 3.14 -8.46 43.35
N VAL A 16 3.89 -7.47 42.86
CA VAL A 16 3.46 -6.70 41.71
C VAL A 16 3.51 -7.69 40.55
N SER A 17 2.36 -8.25 40.23
CA SER A 17 2.12 -8.87 38.94
C SER A 17 2.40 -7.79 37.89
N ALA A 18 3.62 -7.79 37.37
CA ALA A 18 3.90 -7.19 36.08
C ALA A 18 3.02 -7.97 35.10
N VAL A 19 1.79 -7.50 34.90
CA VAL A 19 1.11 -7.72 33.64
C VAL A 19 2.12 -7.26 32.60
N ALA A 20 2.58 -8.20 31.80
CA ALA A 20 3.27 -7.89 30.58
C ALA A 20 2.27 -7.10 29.73
N ASP A 21 2.19 -5.80 29.98
CA ASP A 21 1.73 -4.84 29.01
C ASP A 21 2.53 -5.18 27.76
N CYS A 22 1.83 -5.75 26.79
CA CYS A 22 2.31 -5.96 25.44
C CYS A 22 2.52 -4.56 24.85
N SER A 23 3.58 -3.91 25.32
CA SER A 23 4.01 -2.61 24.91
C SER A 23 4.39 -2.78 23.46
N SER A 24 3.42 -2.44 22.61
CA SER A 24 3.55 -2.39 21.17
C SER A 24 4.54 -1.27 20.92
N SER A 25 5.83 -1.60 21.01
CA SER A 25 6.89 -0.70 20.57
C SER A 25 6.48 -0.24 19.18
N PRO A 26 6.51 1.08 18.90
CA PRO A 26 6.35 1.54 17.53
C PRO A 26 7.32 0.73 16.69
N GLY A 27 6.81 0.02 15.67
CA GLY A 27 7.67 -0.77 14.79
C GLY A 27 8.82 0.11 14.30
N SER A 28 9.95 -0.51 13.91
CA SER A 28 11.06 0.23 13.31
C SER A 28 10.56 1.19 12.21
N PRO A 29 11.26 2.30 11.90
CA PRO A 29 10.85 3.21 10.83
C PRO A 29 10.48 2.48 9.51
N LYS A 30 11.23 1.42 9.18
CA LYS A 30 10.92 0.54 8.04
C LYS A 30 9.59 -0.20 8.18
N GLN A 31 9.27 -0.76 9.36
CA GLN A 31 7.98 -1.41 9.61
C GLN A 31 6.81 -0.44 9.52
N GLN A 32 6.95 0.78 10.07
CA GLN A 32 5.91 1.80 9.95
C GLN A 32 5.69 2.18 8.48
N LEU A 33 6.78 2.31 7.71
CA LEU A 33 6.71 2.58 6.28
C LEU A 33 5.99 1.46 5.52
N ILE A 34 6.33 0.20 5.81
CA ILE A 34 5.65 -0.97 5.23
C ILE A 34 4.16 -0.97 5.57
N GLN A 35 3.79 -0.78 6.83
CA GLN A 35 2.38 -0.76 7.27
C GLN A 35 1.59 0.34 6.56
N ASN A 36 2.09 1.56 6.56
CA ASN A 36 1.40 2.69 5.93
C ASN A 36 1.24 2.51 4.42
N ALA A 37 2.30 2.05 3.73
CA ALA A 37 2.23 1.78 2.29
C ALA A 37 1.21 0.67 1.98
N ASP A 38 1.22 -0.42 2.76
CA ASP A 38 0.33 -1.56 2.57
C ASP A 38 -1.13 -1.23 2.87
N ASP A 39 -1.42 -0.35 3.83
CA ASP A 39 -2.80 0.09 4.12
C ASP A 39 -3.39 0.92 2.95
N THR A 40 -2.58 1.80 2.36
CA THR A 40 -2.99 2.52 1.16
C THR A 40 -3.13 1.58 -0.04
N CYS A 41 -2.21 0.65 -0.25
CA CYS A 41 -2.33 -0.38 -1.29
C CYS A 41 -3.54 -1.30 -1.08
N ARG A 42 -3.91 -1.62 0.18
CA ARG A 42 -5.14 -2.37 0.49
C ARG A 42 -6.38 -1.61 0.06
N THR A 43 -6.39 -0.30 0.29
CA THR A 43 -7.48 0.60 -0.16
C THR A 43 -7.58 0.63 -1.68
N ILE A 44 -6.45 0.81 -2.37
CA ILE A 44 -6.37 0.77 -3.85
C ILE A 44 -6.85 -0.58 -4.37
N ASN A 45 -6.34 -1.68 -3.81
CA ASN A 45 -6.72 -3.04 -4.18
C ASN A 45 -8.22 -3.26 -3.98
N LYS A 46 -8.79 -2.83 -2.86
CA LYS A 46 -10.23 -2.97 -2.60
C LYS A 46 -11.07 -2.14 -3.57
N ARG A 47 -10.59 -0.94 -3.92
CA ARG A 47 -11.31 -0.03 -4.82
C ARG A 47 -11.32 -0.51 -6.27
N PHE A 48 -10.19 -1.05 -6.75
CA PHE A 48 -10.02 -1.36 -8.18
C PHE A 48 -10.02 -2.85 -8.51
N ALA A 49 -10.00 -3.75 -7.52
CA ALA A 49 -10.14 -5.18 -7.79
C ALA A 49 -11.46 -5.45 -8.53
N GLY A 50 -11.35 -5.96 -9.74
CA GLY A 50 -12.49 -6.27 -10.60
C GLY A 50 -13.27 -5.06 -11.12
N ASP A 51 -12.87 -3.82 -10.80
CA ASP A 51 -13.59 -2.61 -11.27
C ASP A 51 -13.09 -2.09 -12.62
N LEU A 52 -11.95 -2.61 -13.10
CA LEU A 52 -11.46 -2.39 -14.47
C LEU A 52 -11.85 -3.54 -15.41
N ALA A 53 -12.81 -4.34 -14.95
CA ALA A 53 -13.56 -5.24 -15.79
C ALA A 53 -14.33 -4.43 -16.83
N TYR A 54 -13.89 -4.58 -18.07
CA TYR A 54 -14.60 -4.18 -19.26
C TYR A 54 -16.01 -4.75 -19.19
N GLY A 55 -17.01 -3.88 -19.10
CA GLY A 55 -18.35 -4.21 -19.56
C GLY A 55 -18.34 -4.35 -21.09
N GLU A 56 -19.47 -4.18 -21.76
CA GLU A 56 -19.56 -4.24 -23.23
C GLU A 56 -18.78 -3.12 -23.97
N GLY A 57 -18.11 -2.20 -23.27
CA GLY A 57 -17.31 -1.13 -23.86
C GLY A 57 -16.89 -0.05 -22.85
N LEU A 58 -16.33 1.04 -23.38
CA LEU A 58 -15.95 2.22 -22.60
C LEU A 58 -17.18 3.05 -22.23
N GLY A 59 -17.36 3.30 -20.93
CA GLY A 59 -18.47 4.08 -20.38
C GLY A 59 -18.06 5.47 -19.91
N ALA A 60 -19.07 6.34 -19.73
CA ALA A 60 -18.86 7.71 -19.20
C ALA A 60 -18.15 7.75 -17.83
N GLY A 61 -18.16 6.64 -17.08
CA GLY A 61 -17.47 6.49 -15.80
C GLY A 61 -15.95 6.27 -15.88
N ASP A 62 -15.41 5.82 -17.01
CA ASP A 62 -14.04 5.30 -17.06
C ASP A 62 -12.98 6.37 -16.86
N THR A 63 -13.19 7.54 -17.45
CA THR A 63 -12.31 8.70 -17.23
C THR A 63 -12.27 9.10 -15.75
N SER A 64 -13.40 9.01 -15.05
CA SER A 64 -13.49 9.31 -13.62
C SER A 64 -12.81 8.24 -12.78
N LYS A 65 -12.97 6.95 -13.11
CA LYS A 65 -12.26 5.84 -12.45
C LYS A 65 -10.74 5.96 -12.62
N LEU A 66 -10.26 6.26 -13.83
CA LEU A 66 -8.84 6.49 -14.09
C LEU A 66 -8.30 7.67 -13.28
N ARG A 67 -9.06 8.78 -13.21
CA ARG A 67 -8.69 9.95 -12.38
C ARG A 67 -8.58 9.58 -10.90
N GLU A 68 -9.56 8.86 -10.38
CA GLU A 68 -9.55 8.41 -8.98
C GLU A 68 -8.35 7.51 -8.69
N ARG A 69 -8.05 6.58 -9.61
CA ARG A 69 -6.92 5.67 -9.49
C ARG A 69 -5.59 6.40 -9.44
N VAL A 70 -5.40 7.34 -10.35
CA VAL A 70 -4.23 8.22 -10.38
C VAL A 70 -4.10 9.00 -9.08
N ALA A 71 -5.20 9.55 -8.54
CA ALA A 71 -5.17 10.31 -7.29
C ALA A 71 -4.76 9.45 -6.08
N LEU A 72 -5.25 8.21 -6.01
CA LEU A 72 -4.87 7.27 -4.96
C LEU A 72 -3.40 6.83 -5.06
N LEU A 73 -2.90 6.57 -6.28
CA LEU A 73 -1.49 6.23 -6.51
C LEU A 73 -0.55 7.41 -6.21
N LYS A 74 -0.96 8.65 -6.53
CA LYS A 74 -0.23 9.87 -6.14
C LYS A 74 -0.16 10.01 -4.62
N THR A 75 -1.29 9.80 -3.94
CA THR A 75 -1.35 9.77 -2.47
C THR A 75 -0.39 8.74 -1.87
N LEU A 76 -0.38 7.51 -2.40
CA LEU A 76 0.55 6.45 -1.96
C LEU A 76 2.01 6.92 -2.08
N ARG A 77 2.40 7.43 -3.24
CA ARG A 77 3.77 7.87 -3.53
C ARG A 77 4.18 9.04 -2.63
N ASP A 78 3.28 9.99 -2.41
CA ASP A 78 3.53 11.16 -1.55
C ASP A 78 3.65 10.77 -0.07
N GLN A 79 2.82 9.84 0.40
CA GLN A 79 2.91 9.33 1.77
C GLN A 79 4.26 8.66 2.00
N VAL A 80 4.66 7.74 1.12
CA VAL A 80 5.93 7.01 1.26
C VAL A 80 7.13 7.95 1.23
N ARG A 81 7.14 8.95 0.34
CA ARG A 81 8.22 9.96 0.25
C ARG A 81 8.36 10.87 1.46
N LYS A 82 7.26 11.09 2.20
CA LYS A 82 7.26 11.92 3.42
C LYS A 82 7.71 11.15 4.65
N MET A 83 7.76 9.82 4.58
CA MET A 83 8.24 9.00 5.70
C MET A 83 9.76 9.02 5.77
N PRO A 84 10.34 8.89 6.98
CA PRO A 84 11.78 8.71 7.12
C PRO A 84 12.24 7.51 6.30
N GLU A 85 13.23 7.74 5.43
CA GLU A 85 13.78 6.66 4.62
C GLU A 85 14.53 5.65 5.50
N PRO A 86 14.39 4.35 5.23
CA PRO A 86 15.13 3.34 5.94
C PRO A 86 16.61 3.37 5.53
N GLU A 87 17.50 3.07 6.48
CA GLU A 87 18.94 2.95 6.21
C GLU A 87 19.26 1.83 5.21
N ALA A 88 18.46 0.76 5.20
CA ALA A 88 18.59 -0.38 4.30
C ALA A 88 17.37 -0.54 3.38
N GLY A 89 17.62 -0.83 2.10
CA GLY A 89 16.58 -1.02 1.09
C GLY A 89 16.21 0.25 0.30
N ARG A 90 17.03 1.30 0.35
CA ARG A 90 16.76 2.59 -0.31
C ARG A 90 16.61 2.45 -1.82
N ALA A 91 17.52 1.73 -2.47
CA ALA A 91 17.47 1.52 -3.92
C ALA A 91 16.21 0.75 -4.34
N GLU A 92 15.78 -0.22 -3.56
CA GLU A 92 14.53 -0.96 -3.77
C GLU A 92 13.30 -0.07 -3.57
N LEU A 93 13.33 0.82 -2.57
CA LEU A 93 12.27 1.79 -2.32
C LEU A 93 12.13 2.77 -3.50
N ASP A 94 13.25 3.36 -3.93
CA ASP A 94 13.31 4.30 -5.05
C ASP A 94 12.83 3.63 -6.34
N SER A 95 13.35 2.43 -6.63
CA SER A 95 12.92 1.64 -7.78
C SER A 95 11.41 1.37 -7.75
N TRP A 96 10.83 1.05 -6.60
CA TRP A 96 9.40 0.84 -6.47
C TRP A 96 8.60 2.14 -6.70
N LEU A 97 9.04 3.26 -6.12
CA LEU A 97 8.42 4.58 -6.30
C LEU A 97 8.45 5.03 -7.77
N ASP A 98 9.52 4.73 -8.49
CA ASP A 98 9.64 5.02 -9.92
C ASP A 98 8.66 4.19 -10.74
N LYS A 99 8.52 2.90 -10.45
CA LYS A 99 7.52 2.05 -11.14
C LYS A 99 6.08 2.49 -10.87
N VAL A 100 5.77 2.93 -9.65
CA VAL A 100 4.47 3.56 -9.36
C VAL A 100 4.31 4.87 -10.16
N GLY A 101 5.39 5.65 -10.31
CA GLY A 101 5.43 6.85 -11.13
C GLY A 101 5.15 6.61 -12.61
N ASP A 102 5.82 5.63 -13.21
CA ASP A 102 5.62 5.19 -14.61
C ASP A 102 4.16 4.81 -14.84
N TYR A 103 3.57 4.09 -13.88
CA TYR A 103 2.19 3.66 -13.98
C TYR A 103 1.19 4.82 -13.90
N ILE A 104 1.42 5.78 -13.00
CA ILE A 104 0.63 7.01 -12.93
C ILE A 104 0.64 7.73 -14.29
N THR A 105 1.81 7.83 -14.91
CA THR A 105 1.96 8.46 -16.24
C THR A 105 1.16 7.70 -17.30
N GLY A 106 1.25 6.37 -17.35
CA GLY A 106 0.49 5.54 -18.29
C GLY A 106 -1.03 5.70 -18.14
N LEU A 107 -1.53 5.75 -16.90
CA LEU A 107 -2.96 5.98 -16.62
C LEU A 107 -3.41 7.40 -17.00
N ASP A 108 -2.59 8.42 -16.73
CA ASP A 108 -2.88 9.81 -17.12
C ASP A 108 -2.91 9.96 -18.65
N ASP A 109 -2.02 9.28 -19.38
CA ASP A 109 -1.98 9.30 -20.85
C ASP A 109 -3.19 8.57 -21.45
N LEU A 110 -3.51 7.36 -20.96
CA LEU A 110 -4.72 6.64 -21.33
C LEU A 110 -5.98 7.49 -21.14
N ARG A 111 -6.09 8.18 -19.99
CA ARG A 111 -7.20 9.12 -19.73
C ARG A 111 -7.25 10.23 -20.78
N GLY A 112 -6.11 10.81 -21.13
CA GLY A 112 -6.02 11.84 -22.16
C GLY A 112 -6.47 11.33 -23.54
N GLN A 113 -6.11 10.10 -23.88
CA GLN A 113 -6.51 9.48 -25.15
C GLN A 113 -8.03 9.20 -25.20
N LEU A 114 -8.60 8.73 -24.08
CA LEU A 114 -10.04 8.54 -23.87
C LEU A 114 -10.83 9.84 -24.02
N GLN A 115 -10.43 10.89 -23.30
CA GLN A 115 -11.14 12.17 -23.29
C GLN A 115 -11.18 12.85 -24.66
N ASN A 116 -10.13 12.65 -25.46
CA ASN A 116 -9.99 13.28 -26.75
C ASN A 116 -10.50 12.40 -27.91
N TYR A 117 -11.11 11.23 -27.63
CA TYR A 117 -11.56 10.23 -28.61
C TYR A 117 -10.54 9.99 -29.75
N ARG A 118 -9.24 10.08 -29.43
CA ARG A 118 -8.18 10.05 -30.45
C ARG A 118 -8.04 8.69 -31.12
N LEU A 119 -8.57 7.64 -30.49
CA LEU A 119 -8.38 6.25 -30.86
C LEU A 119 -9.72 5.52 -30.86
N GLY A 120 -9.85 4.51 -31.71
CA GLY A 120 -10.98 3.58 -31.68
C GLY A 120 -11.02 2.77 -30.38
N MET A 121 -12.21 2.30 -29.98
CA MET A 121 -12.41 1.61 -28.71
C MET A 121 -11.44 0.44 -28.51
N ASP A 122 -11.29 -0.44 -29.50
CA ASP A 122 -10.41 -1.61 -29.42
C ASP A 122 -8.96 -1.26 -29.05
N LEU A 123 -8.45 -0.14 -29.58
CA LEU A 123 -7.10 0.31 -29.29
C LEU A 123 -6.97 0.86 -27.87
N VAL A 124 -7.99 1.57 -27.38
CA VAL A 124 -8.01 2.08 -26.01
C VAL A 124 -8.08 0.91 -25.01
N LEU A 125 -8.89 -0.10 -25.30
CA LEU A 125 -8.95 -1.33 -24.51
C LEU A 125 -7.56 -1.99 -24.48
N ALA A 126 -6.90 -2.12 -25.63
CA ALA A 126 -5.55 -2.68 -25.73
C ALA A 126 -4.51 -1.91 -24.92
N LEU A 127 -4.52 -0.58 -24.99
CA LEU A 127 -3.60 0.27 -24.22
C LEU A 127 -3.86 0.16 -22.72
N GLN A 128 -5.11 0.10 -22.29
CA GLN A 128 -5.46 -0.09 -20.89
C GLN A 128 -5.00 -1.44 -20.35
N MET A 129 -5.17 -2.52 -21.13
CA MET A 129 -4.64 -3.84 -20.80
C MET A 129 -3.11 -3.78 -20.63
N GLY A 130 -2.41 -3.22 -21.62
CA GLY A 130 -0.94 -3.11 -21.60
C GLY A 130 -0.44 -2.31 -20.39
N VAL A 131 -1.03 -1.15 -20.10
CA VAL A 131 -0.66 -0.32 -18.95
C VAL A 131 -0.85 -1.05 -17.62
N ASN A 132 -1.91 -1.85 -17.47
CA ASN A 132 -2.14 -2.63 -16.25
C ASN A 132 -1.22 -3.85 -16.13
N GLU A 133 -0.95 -4.55 -17.24
CA GLU A 133 -0.03 -5.68 -17.30
C GLU A 133 1.41 -5.25 -16.98
N ASP A 134 1.86 -4.14 -17.56
CA ASP A 134 3.18 -3.55 -17.28
C ASP A 134 3.32 -3.18 -15.81
N ALA A 135 2.28 -2.57 -15.22
CA ALA A 135 2.24 -2.24 -13.81
C ALA A 135 2.35 -3.50 -12.94
N ALA A 136 1.65 -4.58 -13.28
CA ALA A 136 1.69 -5.80 -12.50
C ALA A 136 3.03 -6.52 -12.58
N LYS A 137 3.66 -6.55 -13.75
CA LYS A 137 4.99 -7.10 -13.98
C LYS A 137 6.10 -6.28 -13.32
N ALA A 138 5.95 -4.96 -13.21
CA ALA A 138 6.99 -4.08 -12.70
C ALA A 138 6.83 -3.75 -11.20
N ILE A 139 5.65 -3.30 -10.77
CA ILE A 139 5.43 -2.79 -9.41
C ILE A 139 5.37 -3.93 -8.40
N GLY A 140 4.67 -5.02 -8.73
CA GLY A 140 4.46 -6.14 -7.82
C GLY A 140 5.78 -6.78 -7.33
N PRO A 141 6.68 -7.17 -8.23
CA PRO A 141 8.00 -7.69 -7.86
C PRO A 141 8.86 -6.68 -7.11
N ALA A 142 8.86 -5.40 -7.52
CA ALA A 142 9.62 -4.34 -6.83
C ALA A 142 9.11 -4.14 -5.39
N ALA A 143 7.79 -4.14 -5.19
CA ALA A 143 7.16 -4.05 -3.88
C ALA A 143 7.59 -5.18 -2.95
N ARG A 144 7.63 -6.43 -3.45
CA ARG A 144 8.06 -7.60 -2.67
C ARG A 144 9.51 -7.50 -2.21
N ARG A 145 10.41 -6.98 -3.06
CA ARG A 145 11.83 -6.83 -2.72
C ARG A 145 12.04 -5.92 -1.52
N PHE A 146 11.24 -4.86 -1.41
CA PHE A 146 11.31 -3.95 -0.28
C PHE A 146 10.61 -4.51 0.97
N GLY A 147 9.50 -5.24 0.77
CA GLY A 147 8.70 -5.86 1.84
C GLY A 147 7.24 -5.42 1.90
N PHE A 148 6.74 -4.70 0.88
CA PHE A 148 5.33 -4.29 0.81
C PHE A 148 4.44 -5.46 0.35
N GLY A 149 3.68 -6.04 1.27
CA GLY A 149 2.88 -7.25 1.03
C GLY A 149 1.58 -6.99 0.26
N GLU A 150 0.86 -5.92 0.57
CA GLU A 150 -0.36 -5.54 -0.15
C GLU A 150 -0.05 -4.85 -1.48
N CYS A 151 0.99 -4.01 -1.52
CA CYS A 151 1.44 -3.39 -2.78
C CYS A 151 1.99 -4.41 -3.77
N ALA A 152 2.42 -5.59 -3.31
CA ALA A 152 2.86 -6.69 -4.16
C ALA A 152 1.71 -7.44 -4.87
N LYS A 153 0.45 -7.19 -4.49
CA LYS A 153 -0.74 -7.87 -5.04
C LYS A 153 -1.27 -7.16 -6.29
N THR A 154 -0.39 -6.65 -7.13
CA THR A 154 -0.71 -5.89 -8.35
C THR A 154 -1.44 -6.71 -9.40
N GLN A 155 -1.49 -8.04 -9.33
CA GLN A 155 -2.38 -8.84 -10.18
C GLN A 155 -3.86 -8.46 -9.99
N LYS A 156 -4.24 -7.93 -8.82
CA LYS A 156 -5.58 -7.37 -8.57
C LYS A 156 -5.88 -6.14 -9.44
N TRP A 157 -4.86 -5.56 -10.07
CA TRP A 157 -4.94 -4.41 -10.95
C TRP A 157 -5.09 -4.79 -12.43
N GLU A 158 -4.79 -6.05 -12.77
CA GLU A 158 -4.81 -6.57 -14.15
C GLU A 158 -6.22 -6.92 -14.65
N TYR A 159 -7.20 -7.10 -13.76
CA TYR A 159 -8.39 -7.88 -14.10
C TYR A 159 -9.32 -7.20 -15.13
N LEU A 160 -9.23 -7.66 -16.38
CA LEU A 160 -10.38 -7.92 -17.26
C LEU A 160 -11.29 -8.91 -16.52
N ALA A 161 -12.56 -8.57 -16.26
CA ALA A 161 -13.50 -9.64 -15.93
C ALA A 161 -13.58 -10.59 -17.13
N SER A 162 -13.29 -11.85 -16.87
CA SER A 162 -13.88 -12.97 -17.60
C SER A 162 -15.32 -13.15 -17.17
#